data_AF-A0A6V7I0R0-F1
#
_entry.id   AF-A0A6V7I0R0-F1
#
_cell.length_a   1.000
_cell.length_b   1.000
_cell.length_c   1.000
_cell.angle_alpha   90.00
_cell.angle_beta   90.00
_cell.angle_gamma   90.00
#
_symmetry.space_group_name_H-M   'P 1'
#
loop_
_entity.id
_entity.type
_entity.pdbx_description
1 polymer ?
#
loop_
_entity_poly.entity_id
_entity_poly.type
_entity_poly.pdbx_seq_one_letter_code
_entity_poly.pdbx_strand_id
1 'polypeptide(L)'
;YICAATASIGFGWSSPAIPLLKMPDSPVLITDDEGSWIASIFLLGCASGPLMSLVVAHVMGRKPLLILTAVPWIVGAIMILVAGSAW
;
A
#
# COMPACT_ATOMS: atom_id res chain seq x y z
N TYR A 1 -11.23 6.38 14.83
CA TYR A 1 -12.13 5.67 13.92
C TYR A 1 -11.71 5.76 12.45
N ILE A 2 -11.48 6.97 11.88
CA ILE A 2 -11.11 7.12 10.46
C ILE A 2 -9.79 6.41 10.08
N CYS A 3 -8.73 6.51 10.91
CA CYS A 3 -7.44 5.86 10.62
C CYS A 3 -7.49 4.32 10.64
N ALA A 4 -8.42 3.72 11.40
CA ALA A 4 -8.59 2.27 11.43
C ALA A 4 -9.32 1.79 10.17
N ALA A 5 -10.24 2.61 9.63
CA ALA A 5 -11.00 2.30 8.42
C ALA A 5 -10.13 2.35 7.15
N THR A 6 -9.18 3.28 7.04
CA THR A 6 -8.25 3.33 5.91
C THR A 6 -7.29 2.14 5.87
N ALA A 7 -6.82 1.68 7.03
CA ALA A 7 -5.97 0.50 7.14
C ALA A 7 -6.69 -0.77 6.65
N SER A 8 -7.95 -0.96 7.03
CA SER A 8 -8.74 -2.13 6.61
C SER A 8 -9.11 -2.11 5.13
N ILE A 9 -9.25 -0.94 4.49
CA ILE A 9 -9.46 -0.83 3.04
C ILE A 9 -8.23 -1.32 2.26
N GLY A 10 -7.01 -0.97 2.68
CA GLY A 10 -5.78 -1.44 2.04
C GLY A 10 -5.62 -2.96 2.08
N PHE A 11 -5.88 -3.57 3.24
CA PHE A 11 -5.89 -5.04 3.39
C PHE A 11 -7.03 -5.72 2.63
N GLY A 12 -8.20 -5.10 2.58
CA GLY A 12 -9.36 -5.62 1.87
C GLY A 12 -9.21 -5.55 0.36
N TRP A 13 -8.50 -4.55 -0.17
CA TRP A 13 -8.33 -4.32 -1.60
C TRP A 13 -7.32 -5.26 -2.27
N SER A 14 -6.31 -5.74 -1.54
CA SER A 14 -5.38 -6.74 -2.09
C SER A 14 -6.06 -8.07 -2.45
N SER A 15 -7.13 -8.44 -1.74
CA SER A 15 -7.86 -9.70 -1.96
C SER A 15 -8.57 -9.79 -3.32
N PRO A 16 -9.28 -8.75 -3.81
CA PRO A 16 -9.82 -8.72 -5.18
C PRO A 16 -8.83 -8.20 -6.23
N ALA A 17 -7.83 -7.39 -5.86
CA ALA A 17 -6.91 -6.78 -6.83
C ALA A 17 -6.02 -7.81 -7.54
N ILE A 18 -5.44 -8.76 -6.81
CA ILE A 18 -4.57 -9.80 -7.39
C ILE A 18 -5.31 -10.68 -8.42
N PRO A 19 -6.51 -11.24 -8.15
CA PRO A 19 -7.23 -12.01 -9.15
C PRO A 19 -7.75 -11.15 -10.32
N LEU A 20 -8.08 -9.86 -10.10
CA LEU A 20 -8.42 -8.95 -11.21
C LEU A 20 -7.23 -8.71 -12.15
N LEU A 21 -6.03 -8.52 -11.60
CA LEU A 21 -4.80 -8.26 -12.38
C LEU A 21 -4.29 -9.51 -13.13
N LYS A 22 -4.80 -10.70 -12.79
CA LYS A 22 -4.51 -11.96 -13.50
C LYS A 22 -5.47 -12.24 -14.65
N MET A 23 -6.57 -11.48 -14.78
CA MET A 23 -7.50 -11.68 -15.88
C MET A 23 -6.89 -11.25 -17.21
N PRO A 24 -7.15 -11.98 -18.31
CA PRO A 24 -6.59 -11.65 -19.64
C PRO A 24 -7.05 -10.29 -20.20
N ASP A 25 -8.07 -9.68 -19.59
CA ASP A 25 -8.60 -8.35 -19.94
C ASP A 25 -8.01 -7.23 -19.05
N SER A 26 -7.04 -7.57 -18.19
CA SER A 26 -6.38 -6.60 -17.31
C SER A 26 -5.39 -5.73 -18.10
N PRO A 27 -5.39 -4.40 -17.92
CA PRO A 27 -4.38 -3.52 -18.51
C PRO A 27 -2.95 -3.82 -18.03
N VAL A 28 -2.80 -4.51 -16.88
CA VAL A 28 -1.52 -4.99 -16.34
C VAL A 28 -1.69 -6.46 -15.95
N LEU A 29 -1.16 -7.36 -16.79
CA LEU A 29 -1.13 -8.79 -16.51
C LEU A 29 0.05 -9.09 -15.58
N ILE A 30 -0.26 -9.62 -14.39
CA ILE A 30 0.74 -10.05 -13.42
C ILE A 30 0.83 -11.57 -13.35
N THR A 31 2.05 -12.08 -13.24
CA THR A 31 2.37 -13.49 -12.97
C THR A 31 2.24 -13.80 -11.47
N ASP A 32 2.20 -15.09 -11.12
CA ASP A 32 2.12 -15.54 -9.72
C ASP A 32 3.30 -15.05 -8.86
N ASP A 33 4.50 -14.99 -9.46
CA ASP A 33 5.70 -14.49 -8.79
C ASP A 33 5.61 -12.99 -8.50
N GLU A 34 5.12 -12.19 -9.45
CA GLU A 34 4.91 -10.76 -9.29
C GLU A 34 3.86 -10.46 -8.20
N GLY A 35 2.75 -11.19 -8.20
CA GLY A 35 1.74 -11.09 -7.14
C GLY A 35 2.31 -11.41 -5.75
N SER A 36 3.20 -12.41 -5.67
CA SER A 36 3.87 -12.79 -4.43
C SER A 36 4.85 -11.73 -3.92
N TRP A 37 5.58 -11.08 -4.83
CA TRP A 37 6.44 -9.94 -4.50
C TRP A 37 5.64 -8.73 -4.01
N ILE A 38 4.53 -8.40 -4.69
CA ILE A 38 3.63 -7.32 -4.27
C ILE A 38 3.09 -7.58 -2.85
N ALA A 39 2.64 -8.82 -2.58
CA ALA A 39 2.17 -9.20 -1.25
C ALA A 39 3.28 -9.13 -0.19
N SER A 40 4.50 -9.56 -0.53
CA SER A 40 5.65 -9.52 0.37
C SER A 40 6.08 -8.09 0.72
N ILE A 41 6.13 -7.20 -0.26
CA ILE A 41 6.44 -5.77 -0.05
C ILE A 41 5.33 -5.11 0.78
N PHE A 42 4.07 -5.44 0.54
CA PHE A 42 2.94 -4.95 1.34
C PHE A 42 3.04 -5.38 2.81
N LEU A 43 3.37 -6.65 3.07
CA LEU A 43 3.59 -7.17 4.42
C LEU A 43 4.80 -6.52 5.10
N LEU A 44 5.91 -6.33 4.37
CA LEU A 44 7.08 -5.60 4.86
C LEU A 44 6.74 -4.15 5.22
N GLY A 45 5.94 -3.48 4.40
CA GLY A 45 5.40 -2.15 4.67
C GLY A 45 4.54 -2.12 5.93
N CYS A 46 3.68 -3.12 6.13
CA CYS A 46 2.88 -3.26 7.35
C CYS A 46 3.71 -3.53 8.60
N ALA A 47 4.80 -4.31 8.49
CA ALA A 47 5.69 -4.60 9.61
C ALA A 47 6.55 -3.38 10.00
N SER A 48 7.03 -2.63 9.01
CA SER A 48 7.90 -1.46 9.21
C SER A 48 7.14 -0.17 9.54
N GLY A 49 5.89 -0.04 9.12
CA GLY A 49 5.04 1.13 9.34
C GLY A 49 4.88 1.54 10.82
N PRO A 50 4.58 0.61 11.75
CA PRO A 50 4.48 0.92 13.18
C PRO A 50 5.79 1.43 13.78
N LEU A 51 6.94 0.86 13.37
CA LEU A 51 8.26 1.29 13.83
C LEU A 51 8.55 2.73 13.37
N MET A 52 8.31 3.04 12.09
CA MET A 52 8.47 4.39 11.57
C MET A 52 7.51 5.39 12.25
N SER A 53 6.25 5.01 12.44
CA SER A 53 5.26 5.83 13.11
C SER A 53 5.66 6.16 14.56
N LEU A 54 6.22 5.18 15.27
CA LEU A 54 6.71 5.37 16.63
C LEU A 54 7.86 6.39 16.67
N VAL A 55 8.88 6.23 15.82
CA VAL A 55 10.02 7.16 15.75
C VAL A 55 9.57 8.58 15.40
N VAL A 56 8.71 8.73 14.39
CA VAL A 56 8.22 10.04 13.96
C VAL A 56 7.35 10.70 15.04
N ALA A 57 6.53 9.93 15.75
CA ALA A 57 5.72 10.45 16.86
C ALA A 57 6.59 10.98 18.00
N HIS A 58 7.74 10.34 18.29
CA HIS A 58 8.67 10.77 19.33
C HIS A 58 9.48 12.01 18.96
N VAL A 59 9.86 12.18 17.68
CA VAL A 59 10.74 13.29 17.24
C VAL A 59 9.95 14.55 16.87
N MET A 60 8.79 14.43 16.24
CA MET A 60 8.11 15.55 15.57
C MET A 60 6.71 15.88 16.14
N GLY A 61 6.15 15.04 17.01
CA GLY A 61 4.79 15.21 17.55
C GLY A 61 3.66 14.83 16.58
N ARG A 62 2.40 14.92 17.03
CA ARG A 62 1.23 14.32 16.35
C ARG A 62 0.80 14.97 15.02
N LYS A 63 1.03 16.27 14.81
CA LYS A 63 0.60 17.00 13.60
C LYS A 63 1.35 16.57 12.33
N PRO A 64 2.69 16.57 12.30
CA PRO A 64 3.45 16.15 11.12
C PRO A 64 3.34 14.64 10.85
N LEU A 65 3.09 13.80 11.85
CA LEU A 65 2.82 12.38 11.66
C LEU A 65 1.63 12.14 10.70
N LEU A 66 0.55 12.91 10.85
CA LEU A 66 -0.63 12.78 9.99
C LEU A 66 -0.33 13.15 8.53
N ILE A 67 0.43 14.24 8.32
CA ILE A 67 0.84 14.66 6.97
C ILE A 67 1.78 13.62 6.37
N LEU A 68 2.74 13.12 7.15
CA LEU A 68 3.70 12.12 6.71
C LEU A 68 3.04 10.79 6.35
N THR A 69 1.91 10.41 6.98
CA THR A 69 1.16 9.20 6.58
C THR A 69 0.33 9.41 5.31
N ALA A 70 -0.12 10.64 5.04
CA ALA A 70 -0.92 10.95 3.86
C ALA A 70 -0.08 10.98 2.57
N VAL A 71 1.17 11.43 2.65
CA VAL A 71 2.09 11.51 1.51
C VAL A 71 2.33 10.14 0.83
N PRO A 72 2.83 9.09 1.51
CA PRO A 72 3.08 7.79 0.90
C PRO A 72 1.78 7.11 0.45
N TRP A 73 0.65 7.40 1.09
CA TRP A 73 -0.66 6.92 0.63
C TRP A 73 -1.03 7.49 -0.75
N ILE A 74 -0.91 8.81 -0.92
CA ILE A 74 -1.20 9.47 -2.20
C ILE A 74 -0.21 9.03 -3.27
N VAL A 75 1.09 8.95 -2.94
CA VAL A 75 2.13 8.49 -3.87
C VAL A 75 1.86 7.05 -4.31
N GLY A 76 1.52 6.15 -3.39
CA GLY A 76 1.18 4.76 -3.71
C GLY A 76 -0.07 4.67 -4.60
N ALA A 77 -1.11 5.45 -4.30
CA ALA A 77 -2.32 5.49 -5.13
C ALA A 77 -2.04 5.99 -6.56
N ILE A 78 -1.21 7.04 -6.71
CA ILE A 78 -0.82 7.56 -8.02
C ILE A 78 0.03 6.53 -8.78
N MET A 79 0.99 5.88 -8.11
CA MET A 79 1.78 4.81 -8.74
C MET A 79 0.90 3.68 -9.28
N ILE A 80 -0.10 3.24 -8.52
CA ILE A 80 -1.03 2.19 -8.95
C ILE A 80 -1.88 2.67 -10.15
N LEU A 81 -2.32 3.93 -10.16
CA LEU A 81 -3.13 4.49 -11.25
C LEU A 81 -2.36 4.65 -12.57
N VAL A 82 -1.05 4.91 -12.49
CA VAL A 82 -0.19 5.14 -13.66
C VAL A 82 0.57 3.86 -14.06
N ALA A 83 0.50 2.79 -13.25
CA ALA A 83 1.17 1.53 -13.55
C ALA A 83 0.67 0.93 -14.87
N GLY A 84 1.57 0.88 -15.86
CA GLY A 84 1.36 0.23 -17.16
C GLY A 84 2.03 -1.14 -17.28
N SER A 85 2.85 -1.52 -16.30
CA SER A 85 3.57 -2.79 -16.23
C SER A 85 3.89 -3.14 -14.77
N ALA A 86 4.12 -4.42 -14.48
CA ALA A 86 4.49 -4.89 -13.15
C ALA A 86 5.94 -4.53 -12.76
N TRP A 87 6.77 -4.14 -13.74
CA TRP A 87 8.16 -3.69 -13.62
C TRP A 87 8.45 -2.53 -14.57
#